data_AF-A0A3N6A8S2-F1
#
_entry.id   AF-A0A3N6A8S2-F1
#
_cell.length_a   1.000
_cell.length_b   1.000
_cell.length_c   1.000
_cell.angle_alpha   90.00
_cell.angle_beta   90.00
_cell.angle_gamma   90.00
#
_symmetry.space_group_name_H-M   'P 1'
#
loop_
_entity.id
_entity.type
_entity.pdbx_description
1 polymer ?
#
loop_
_entity_poly.entity_id
_entity_poly.type
_entity_poly.pdbx_seq_one_letter_code
_entity_poly.pdbx_strand_id
1 'polypeptide(L)'
;MEVSLTQQFLRIAQFVFATAFAAGFLSYAFKLLISRPVLLILLILTGVIQGLIRVAFHWLIRSRNLGAHNLVNIVIVGANGRAAAMAQLLGKLKAWGYRVEGYVSTRPDEPELPGLLHLGKLENLPAILAEREGIEEVVFVGSDVRDLGDFEGLITFCEDLGVRTRLAVDFFPTTASRVSLEFLEQVPLLTFSTAPDHDLSLIAKRGADFIIAFSSLVFLSPVLLLLAAAIKFTSPGPIFYRQTRCGLYGRRFGLIKFRTMIDGAEDKLWEIRHLNEMDGPVFKMRNDPRVTPFGRFLRKSSLDELPQLWNVVKGEMSIVGPRAPLPEEVKYYATKQRRRLSVKPGITCLWQVSGRSDIDFHRWMEMDLEYIDNWSFWLDLIIMLKTIPAVFTGRGAR
;
A
#
# COMPACT_ATOMS: atom_id res chain seq x y z
N MET A 1 -17.00 -12.24 7.71
CA MET A 1 -16.87 -10.79 7.98
C MET A 1 -18.24 -10.22 8.31
N GLU A 2 -18.61 -10.16 9.59
CA GLU A 2 -19.69 -9.26 10.00
C GLU A 2 -19.13 -7.84 9.87
N VAL A 3 -19.51 -7.14 8.80
CA VAL A 3 -19.21 -5.71 8.70
C VAL A 3 -19.95 -5.06 9.87
N SER A 4 -19.22 -4.53 10.84
CA SER A 4 -19.82 -3.90 12.03
C SER A 4 -20.86 -2.87 11.57
N LEU A 5 -21.98 -2.76 12.30
CA LEU A 5 -23.04 -1.80 11.97
C LEU A 5 -22.48 -0.38 11.76
N THR A 6 -21.42 -0.03 12.50
CA THR A 6 -20.66 1.21 12.36
C THR A 6 -19.98 1.36 11.00
N GLN A 7 -19.35 0.31 10.46
CA GLN A 7 -18.74 0.34 9.12
C GLN A 7 -19.80 0.42 8.01
N GLN A 8 -20.96 -0.22 8.19
CA GLN A 8 -22.06 -0.13 7.23
C GLN A 8 -22.62 1.30 7.18
N PHE A 9 -22.86 1.89 8.35
CA PHE A 9 -23.30 3.27 8.46
C PHE A 9 -22.30 4.24 7.81
N LEU A 10 -21.01 4.06 8.06
CA LEU A 10 -19.96 4.88 7.48
C LEU A 10 -19.93 4.79 5.94
N ARG A 11 -20.09 3.59 5.37
CA ARG A 11 -20.15 3.40 3.91
C ARG A 11 -21.39 4.05 3.28
N ILE A 12 -22.54 3.95 3.95
CA ILE A 12 -23.77 4.63 3.50
C ILE A 12 -23.56 6.14 3.54
N ALA A 13 -23.02 6.68 4.65
CA ALA A 13 -22.73 8.10 4.79
C ALA A 13 -21.73 8.60 3.73
N GLN A 14 -20.65 7.84 3.47
CA GLN A 14 -19.68 8.14 2.41
C GLN A 14 -20.34 8.17 1.02
N PHE A 15 -21.21 7.20 0.72
CA PHE A 15 -21.91 7.14 -0.57
C PHE A 15 -22.90 8.30 -0.75
N VAL A 16 -23.69 8.60 0.29
CA VAL A 16 -24.62 9.74 0.30
C VAL A 16 -23.85 11.05 0.13
N PHE A 17 -22.72 11.21 0.83
CA PHE A 17 -21.86 12.39 0.72
C PHE A 17 -21.24 12.53 -0.68
N ALA A 18 -20.71 11.44 -1.26
CA ALA A 18 -20.16 11.44 -2.61
C ALA A 18 -21.24 11.77 -3.65
N THR A 19 -22.46 11.25 -3.48
CA THR A 19 -23.61 11.56 -4.34
C THR A 19 -24.02 13.02 -4.20
N ALA A 20 -24.05 13.57 -2.99
CA ALA A 20 -24.31 14.99 -2.74
C ALA A 20 -23.28 15.88 -3.42
N PHE A 21 -22.00 15.53 -3.26
CA PHE A 21 -20.90 16.27 -3.84
C PHE A 21 -20.96 16.23 -5.38
N ALA A 22 -21.17 15.05 -5.97
CA ALA A 22 -21.30 14.90 -7.42
C ALA A 22 -22.52 15.65 -7.97
N ALA A 23 -23.69 15.54 -7.32
CA ALA A 23 -24.90 16.26 -7.74
C ALA A 23 -24.72 17.78 -7.63
N GLY A 24 -24.11 18.27 -6.55
CA GLY A 24 -23.78 19.68 -6.38
C GLY A 24 -22.77 20.18 -7.41
N PHE A 25 -21.71 19.41 -7.66
CA PHE A 25 -20.69 19.71 -8.66
C PHE A 25 -21.27 19.74 -10.07
N LEU A 26 -22.07 18.75 -10.45
CA LEU A 26 -22.75 18.71 -11.76
C LEU A 26 -23.75 19.85 -11.91
N SER A 27 -24.53 20.14 -10.87
CA SER A 27 -25.45 21.28 -10.87
C SER A 27 -24.73 22.59 -11.11
N TYR A 28 -23.56 22.78 -10.49
CA TYR A 28 -22.73 23.96 -10.68
C TYR A 28 -22.08 24.00 -12.07
N ALA A 29 -21.43 22.91 -12.49
CA ALA A 29 -20.69 22.81 -13.74
C ALA A 29 -21.58 22.99 -14.97
N PHE A 30 -22.78 22.40 -14.96
CA PHE A 30 -23.73 22.48 -16.07
C PHE A 30 -24.77 23.59 -15.91
N LYS A 31 -24.64 24.44 -14.87
CA LYS A 31 -25.61 25.50 -14.52
C LYS A 31 -27.06 24.98 -14.46
N LEU A 32 -27.25 23.76 -13.97
CA LEU A 32 -28.58 23.19 -13.82
C LEU A 32 -29.31 23.93 -12.70
N LEU A 33 -30.53 24.38 -12.98
CA LEU A 33 -31.41 25.05 -12.00
C LEU A 33 -32.07 24.02 -11.08
N ILE A 34 -31.27 23.25 -10.35
CA ILE A 34 -31.79 22.29 -9.37
C ILE A 34 -32.12 23.06 -8.10
N SER A 35 -33.37 22.95 -7.63
CA SER A 35 -33.77 23.58 -6.39
C SER A 35 -33.11 22.87 -5.20
N ARG A 36 -32.62 23.65 -4.22
CA ARG A 36 -32.05 23.14 -2.96
C ARG A 36 -32.92 22.09 -2.25
N PRO A 37 -34.26 22.23 -2.16
CA PRO A 37 -35.11 21.18 -1.57
C PRO A 37 -35.09 19.88 -2.38
N VAL A 38 -35.00 19.93 -3.71
CA VAL A 38 -34.89 18.71 -4.55
C VAL A 38 -33.60 17.95 -4.25
N LEU A 39 -32.47 18.65 -4.06
CA LEU A 39 -31.22 18.01 -3.64
C LEU A 39 -31.35 17.33 -2.28
N LEU A 40 -31.98 17.97 -1.30
CA LEU A 40 -32.20 17.37 0.02
C LEU A 40 -33.09 16.12 -0.04
N ILE A 41 -34.18 16.18 -0.81
CA ILE A 41 -35.09 15.05 -1.01
C ILE A 41 -34.34 13.89 -1.68
N LEU A 42 -33.55 14.15 -2.72
CA LEU A 42 -32.75 13.14 -3.40
C LEU A 42 -31.76 12.45 -2.44
N LEU A 43 -31.11 13.21 -1.55
CA LEU A 43 -30.16 12.66 -0.58
C LEU A 43 -30.82 11.78 0.47
N ILE A 44 -31.98 12.20 0.98
CA ILE A 44 -32.76 11.39 1.92
C ILE A 44 -33.24 10.11 1.23
N LEU A 45 -33.80 10.22 0.03
CA LEU A 45 -34.32 9.09 -0.73
C LEU A 45 -33.21 8.07 -1.05
N THR A 46 -32.05 8.53 -1.49
CA THR A 46 -30.90 7.65 -1.77
C THR A 46 -30.39 6.95 -0.51
N GLY A 47 -30.30 7.65 0.62
CA GLY A 47 -29.96 7.04 1.91
C GLY A 47 -30.94 5.96 2.35
N VAL A 48 -32.25 6.24 2.25
CA VAL A 48 -33.32 5.29 2.59
C VAL A 48 -33.29 4.07 1.67
N ILE A 49 -33.20 4.28 0.36
CA ILE A 49 -33.12 3.18 -0.62
C ILE A 49 -31.91 2.29 -0.34
N GLN A 50 -30.74 2.86 -0.07
CA GLN A 50 -29.53 2.09 0.27
C GLN A 50 -29.70 1.28 1.57
N GLY A 51 -30.36 1.87 2.58
CA GLY A 51 -30.72 1.15 3.80
C GLY A 51 -31.66 -0.03 3.54
N LEU A 52 -32.73 0.21 2.79
CA LEU A 52 -33.72 -0.81 2.42
C LEU A 52 -33.09 -1.93 1.60
N ILE A 53 -32.28 -1.61 0.59
CA ILE A 53 -31.58 -2.61 -0.24
C ILE A 53 -30.72 -3.52 0.64
N ARG A 54 -29.98 -2.97 1.62
CA ARG A 54 -29.12 -3.76 2.52
C ARG A 54 -29.92 -4.65 3.46
N VAL A 55 -31.00 -4.13 4.03
CA VAL A 55 -31.90 -4.91 4.90
C VAL A 55 -32.55 -6.02 4.10
N ALA A 56 -33.09 -5.71 2.91
CA ALA A 56 -33.68 -6.70 2.01
C ALA A 56 -32.66 -7.75 1.57
N PHE A 57 -31.43 -7.36 1.24
CA PHE A 57 -30.36 -8.27 0.88
C PHE A 57 -29.97 -9.20 2.04
N HIS A 58 -29.82 -8.65 3.25
CA HIS A 58 -29.52 -9.44 4.44
C HIS A 58 -30.67 -10.40 4.78
N TRP A 59 -31.91 -9.94 4.69
CA TRP A 59 -33.11 -10.75 4.89
C TRP A 59 -33.23 -11.85 3.83
N LEU A 60 -32.99 -11.54 2.55
CA LEU A 60 -33.02 -12.49 1.45
C LEU A 60 -31.96 -13.58 1.62
N ILE A 61 -30.72 -13.20 1.95
CA ILE A 61 -29.64 -14.16 2.24
C ILE A 61 -30.03 -15.05 3.42
N ARG A 62 -30.51 -14.47 4.52
CA ARG A 62 -30.89 -15.23 5.70
C ARG A 62 -32.08 -16.16 5.45
N SER A 63 -33.08 -15.69 4.69
CA SER A 63 -34.27 -16.45 4.32
C SER A 63 -33.92 -17.61 3.37
N ARG A 64 -33.02 -17.40 2.42
CA ARG A 64 -32.54 -18.46 1.51
C ARG A 64 -31.58 -19.45 2.19
N ASN A 65 -30.78 -18.99 3.16
CA ASN A 65 -29.83 -19.83 3.91
C ASN A 65 -30.48 -20.66 5.02
N LEU A 66 -31.77 -20.46 5.32
CA LEU A 66 -32.54 -21.29 6.25
C LEU A 66 -33.16 -22.54 5.59
N GLY A 67 -33.16 -22.62 4.26
CA GLY A 67 -33.54 -23.84 3.55
C GLY A 67 -32.36 -24.80 3.47
N ALA A 68 -32.57 -26.08 3.83
CA ALA A 68 -31.55 -27.13 3.75
C ALA A 68 -30.93 -27.33 2.34
N HIS A 69 -31.56 -26.77 1.31
CA HIS A 69 -31.18 -26.89 -0.10
C HIS A 69 -30.13 -25.86 -0.57
N ASN A 70 -29.73 -24.91 0.28
CA ASN A 70 -28.80 -23.83 -0.10
C ASN A 70 -27.51 -23.86 0.75
N LEU A 71 -27.18 -25.05 1.28
CA LEU A 71 -26.00 -25.29 2.10
C LEU A 71 -24.90 -25.91 1.22
N VAL A 72 -23.72 -25.28 1.22
CA VAL A 72 -22.51 -25.80 0.59
C VAL A 72 -21.80 -26.68 1.60
N ASN A 73 -21.79 -27.99 1.35
CA ASN A 73 -21.10 -28.95 2.19
C ASN A 73 -19.62 -29.01 1.80
N ILE A 74 -18.76 -28.69 2.78
CA ILE A 74 -17.32 -28.59 2.62
C ILE A 74 -16.63 -29.75 3.34
N VAL A 75 -15.66 -30.35 2.67
CA VAL A 75 -14.64 -31.21 3.29
C VAL A 75 -13.30 -30.48 3.33
N ILE A 76 -12.61 -30.54 4.48
CA ILE A 76 -11.28 -29.97 4.64
C ILE A 76 -10.24 -31.09 4.51
N VAL A 77 -9.21 -30.90 3.70
CA VAL A 77 -8.08 -31.82 3.60
C VAL A 77 -6.89 -31.22 4.36
N GLY A 78 -6.38 -31.97 5.33
CA GLY A 78 -5.35 -31.58 6.29
C GLY A 78 -5.91 -31.45 7.71
N ALA A 79 -5.09 -31.81 8.71
CA ALA A 79 -5.43 -31.71 10.13
C ALA A 79 -4.43 -30.87 10.95
N ASN A 80 -3.72 -29.97 10.28
CA ASN A 80 -2.77 -29.06 10.90
C ASN A 80 -3.44 -27.84 11.59
N GLY A 81 -2.64 -27.01 12.27
CA GLY A 81 -3.14 -25.79 12.94
C GLY A 81 -3.81 -24.78 11.99
N ARG A 82 -3.45 -24.79 10.69
CA ARG A 82 -4.08 -23.94 9.67
C ARG A 82 -5.47 -24.46 9.29
N ALA A 83 -5.61 -25.77 9.15
CA ALA A 83 -6.89 -26.44 8.93
C ALA A 83 -7.85 -26.19 10.10
N ALA A 84 -7.36 -26.20 11.34
CA ALA A 84 -8.12 -25.80 12.51
C ALA A 84 -8.61 -24.33 12.43
N ALA A 85 -7.73 -23.41 12.04
CA ALA A 85 -8.09 -22.00 11.85
C ALA A 85 -9.11 -21.80 10.72
N MET A 86 -8.96 -22.53 9.61
CA MET A 86 -9.89 -22.54 8.48
C MET A 86 -11.26 -23.08 8.88
N ALA A 87 -11.30 -24.20 9.62
CA ALA A 87 -12.52 -24.78 10.16
C ALA A 87 -13.29 -23.80 11.06
N GLN A 88 -12.59 -23.11 11.96
CA GLN A 88 -13.20 -22.07 12.80
C GLN A 88 -13.73 -20.90 11.97
N LEU A 89 -13.01 -20.49 10.92
CA LEU A 89 -13.44 -19.42 10.02
C LEU A 89 -14.70 -19.80 9.25
N LEU A 90 -14.75 -21.01 8.68
CA LEU A 90 -15.94 -21.55 8.01
C LEU A 90 -17.12 -21.73 8.97
N GLY A 91 -16.86 -22.18 10.21
CA GLY A 91 -17.87 -22.27 11.26
C GLY A 91 -18.52 -20.91 11.60
N LYS A 92 -17.73 -19.82 11.65
CA LYS A 92 -18.26 -18.45 11.80
C LYS A 92 -19.06 -17.98 10.59
N LEU A 93 -18.83 -18.56 9.42
CA LEU A 93 -19.54 -18.27 8.18
C LEU A 93 -20.74 -19.19 7.93
N LYS A 94 -21.19 -19.97 8.93
CA LYS A 94 -22.40 -20.82 8.81
C LYS A 94 -23.64 -20.05 8.33
N ALA A 95 -23.78 -18.78 8.73
CA ALA A 95 -24.86 -17.90 8.27
C ALA A 95 -24.85 -17.61 6.75
N TRP A 96 -23.74 -17.93 6.06
CA TRP A 96 -23.54 -17.76 4.62
C TRP A 96 -23.81 -19.05 3.84
N GLY A 97 -24.26 -20.11 4.51
CA GLY A 97 -24.61 -21.39 3.89
C GLY A 97 -23.48 -22.42 3.89
N TYR A 98 -22.35 -22.18 4.56
CA TYR A 98 -21.28 -23.17 4.63
C TYR A 98 -21.51 -24.18 5.77
N ARG A 99 -21.40 -25.47 5.45
CA ARG A 99 -21.43 -26.57 6.44
C ARG A 99 -20.17 -27.42 6.26
N VAL A 100 -19.34 -27.49 7.29
CA VAL A 100 -18.16 -28.37 7.28
C VAL A 100 -18.62 -29.75 7.71
N GLU A 101 -18.56 -30.73 6.80
CA GLU A 101 -18.95 -32.13 7.05
C GLU A 101 -17.90 -32.87 7.87
N GLY A 102 -16.63 -32.56 7.63
CA GLY A 102 -15.52 -33.19 8.31
C GLY A 102 -14.18 -32.84 7.69
N TYR A 103 -13.15 -33.53 8.16
CA TYR A 103 -11.79 -33.39 7.67
C TYR A 103 -11.15 -34.73 7.31
N VAL A 104 -10.19 -34.66 6.40
CA VAL A 104 -9.37 -35.78 5.95
C VAL A 104 -7.93 -35.51 6.36
N SER A 105 -7.30 -36.42 7.08
CA SER A 105 -5.92 -36.24 7.56
C SER A 105 -4.92 -36.52 6.45
N THR A 106 -3.93 -35.65 6.31
CA THR A 106 -2.85 -35.80 5.33
C THR A 106 -1.74 -36.69 5.89
N ARG A 107 -1.46 -36.58 7.20
CA ARG A 107 -0.40 -37.36 7.87
C ARG A 107 -0.94 -38.08 9.11
N PRO A 108 -0.38 -39.25 9.48
CA PRO A 108 -0.86 -40.06 10.59
C PRO A 108 -0.59 -39.44 11.98
N ASP A 109 0.31 -38.47 12.07
CA ASP A 109 0.71 -37.77 13.29
C ASP A 109 -0.04 -36.44 13.51
N GLU A 110 -0.97 -36.08 12.63
CA GLU A 110 -1.73 -34.85 12.78
C GLU A 110 -2.74 -34.94 13.94
N PRO A 111 -2.90 -33.86 14.73
CA PRO A 111 -3.84 -33.85 15.84
C PRO A 111 -5.28 -33.85 15.34
N GLU A 112 -6.19 -34.46 16.12
CA GLU A 112 -7.61 -34.41 15.80
C GLU A 112 -8.15 -32.97 15.89
N LEU A 113 -8.93 -32.56 14.90
CA LEU A 113 -9.58 -31.25 14.89
C LEU A 113 -10.84 -31.28 15.79
N PRO A 114 -10.88 -30.51 16.90
CA PRO A 114 -12.00 -30.56 17.83
C PRO A 114 -13.30 -30.04 17.18
N GLY A 115 -14.36 -30.84 17.26
CA GLY A 115 -15.69 -30.49 16.76
C GLY A 115 -15.93 -30.79 15.27
N LEU A 116 -15.00 -31.46 14.58
CA LEU A 116 -15.17 -31.95 13.23
C LEU A 116 -15.07 -33.48 13.17
N LEU A 117 -15.83 -34.08 12.26
CA LEU A 117 -15.77 -35.52 12.02
C LEU A 117 -14.51 -35.86 11.22
N HIS A 118 -13.72 -36.82 11.69
CA HIS A 118 -12.61 -37.38 10.93
C HIS A 118 -13.17 -38.37 9.89
N LEU A 119 -13.07 -38.03 8.60
CA LEU A 119 -13.65 -38.81 7.50
C LEU A 119 -12.70 -39.91 7.02
N GLY A 120 -11.39 -39.76 7.25
CA GLY A 120 -10.38 -40.75 6.88
C GLY A 120 -9.05 -40.11 6.50
N LYS A 121 -8.21 -40.91 5.84
CA LYS A 121 -6.91 -40.48 5.29
C LYS A 121 -7.06 -39.90 3.89
N LEU A 122 -6.04 -39.17 3.44
CA LEU A 122 -5.95 -38.57 2.11
C LEU A 122 -6.30 -39.56 0.97
N GLU A 123 -5.80 -40.80 1.06
CA GLU A 123 -6.07 -41.88 0.10
C GLU A 123 -7.54 -42.29 0.01
N ASN A 124 -8.33 -42.05 1.06
CA ASN A 124 -9.75 -42.38 1.11
C ASN A 124 -10.63 -41.28 0.53
N LEU A 125 -10.07 -40.11 0.19
CA LEU A 125 -10.84 -38.97 -0.34
C LEU A 125 -11.68 -39.36 -1.57
N PRO A 126 -11.17 -40.12 -2.55
CA PRO A 126 -11.97 -40.56 -3.69
C PRO A 126 -13.18 -41.42 -3.29
N ALA A 127 -13.01 -42.35 -2.34
CA ALA A 127 -14.08 -43.19 -1.83
C ALA A 127 -15.12 -42.34 -1.06
N ILE A 128 -14.66 -41.39 -0.24
CA ILE A 128 -15.53 -40.49 0.52
C ILE A 128 -16.40 -39.64 -0.42
N LEU A 129 -15.82 -39.12 -1.49
CA LEU A 129 -16.55 -38.32 -2.49
C LEU A 129 -17.53 -39.17 -3.33
N ALA A 130 -17.24 -40.46 -3.53
CA ALA A 130 -18.12 -41.38 -4.24
C ALA A 130 -19.28 -41.90 -3.37
N GLU A 131 -19.04 -42.15 -2.08
CA GLU A 131 -20.02 -42.73 -1.15
C GLU A 131 -20.95 -41.71 -0.51
N ARG A 132 -20.48 -40.46 -0.32
CA ARG A 132 -21.27 -39.41 0.34
C ARG A 132 -21.91 -38.49 -0.69
N GLU A 133 -23.23 -38.52 -0.73
CA GLU A 133 -23.99 -37.59 -1.55
C GLU A 133 -23.93 -36.16 -0.98
N GLY A 134 -23.72 -35.18 -1.87
CA GLY A 134 -23.88 -33.76 -1.57
C GLY A 134 -22.64 -33.04 -1.07
N ILE A 135 -21.43 -33.58 -1.23
CA ILE A 135 -20.19 -32.79 -1.06
C ILE A 135 -20.03 -31.88 -2.28
N GLU A 136 -20.11 -30.58 -2.07
CA GLU A 136 -20.06 -29.59 -3.16
C GLU A 136 -18.68 -28.95 -3.28
N GLU A 137 -17.89 -28.95 -2.21
CA GLU A 137 -16.61 -28.26 -2.18
C GLU A 137 -15.57 -28.97 -1.30
N VAL A 138 -14.32 -29.01 -1.77
CA VAL A 138 -13.16 -29.52 -1.03
C VAL A 138 -12.12 -28.43 -0.89
N VAL A 139 -11.65 -28.20 0.34
CA VAL A 139 -10.63 -27.20 0.66
C VAL A 139 -9.34 -27.91 1.11
N PHE A 140 -8.30 -27.84 0.28
CA PHE A 140 -6.98 -28.37 0.57
C PHE A 140 -6.18 -27.38 1.40
N VAL A 141 -5.76 -27.78 2.60
CA VAL A 141 -5.00 -26.95 3.54
C VAL A 141 -3.66 -27.63 3.84
N GLY A 142 -2.65 -27.26 3.06
CA GLY A 142 -1.29 -27.79 3.19
C GLY A 142 -0.59 -27.31 4.47
N SER A 143 0.25 -28.19 5.02
CA SER A 143 1.23 -27.88 6.05
C SER A 143 2.47 -27.23 5.46
N ASP A 144 2.89 -27.70 4.29
CA ASP A 144 4.06 -27.21 3.56
C ASP A 144 3.92 -27.40 2.04
N VAL A 145 4.90 -26.89 1.29
CA VAL A 145 4.91 -26.91 -0.19
C VAL A 145 4.92 -28.34 -0.74
N ARG A 146 5.40 -29.34 0.02
CA ARG A 146 5.51 -30.73 -0.47
C ARG A 146 4.14 -31.37 -0.61
N ASP A 147 3.19 -30.97 0.23
CA ASP A 147 1.81 -31.46 0.18
C ASP A 147 1.13 -31.12 -1.17
N LEU A 148 1.63 -30.15 -1.93
CA LEU A 148 1.12 -29.82 -3.27
C LEU A 148 1.23 -30.99 -4.26
N GLY A 149 2.31 -31.78 -4.17
CA GLY A 149 2.48 -32.96 -5.02
C GLY A 149 1.44 -34.05 -4.69
N ASP A 150 1.15 -34.21 -3.39
CA ASP A 150 0.14 -35.17 -2.93
C ASP A 150 -1.28 -34.72 -3.29
N PHE A 151 -1.52 -33.40 -3.39
CA PHE A 151 -2.82 -32.84 -3.75
C PHE A 151 -3.10 -32.84 -5.24
N GLU A 152 -2.08 -32.77 -6.12
CA GLU A 152 -2.24 -32.64 -7.57
C GLU A 152 -3.22 -33.68 -8.14
N GLY A 153 -2.98 -34.97 -7.90
CA GLY A 153 -3.84 -36.03 -8.41
C GLY A 153 -5.27 -36.01 -7.84
N LEU A 154 -5.43 -35.54 -6.60
CA LEU A 154 -6.74 -35.44 -5.95
C LEU A 154 -7.53 -34.22 -6.40
N ILE A 155 -6.84 -33.12 -6.71
CA ILE A 155 -7.46 -31.93 -7.30
C ILE A 155 -8.04 -32.30 -8.67
N THR A 156 -7.26 -32.98 -9.52
CA THR A 156 -7.76 -33.48 -10.82
C THR A 156 -8.94 -34.43 -10.65
N PHE A 157 -8.89 -35.35 -9.66
CA PHE A 157 -10.02 -36.24 -9.38
C PHE A 157 -11.29 -35.48 -8.94
N CYS A 158 -11.16 -34.47 -8.08
CA CYS A 158 -12.28 -33.62 -7.68
C CYS A 158 -12.84 -32.83 -8.88
N GLU A 159 -11.98 -32.33 -9.76
CA GLU A 159 -12.37 -31.63 -11.00
C GLU A 159 -13.16 -32.54 -11.95
N ASP A 160 -12.72 -33.79 -12.13
CA ASP A 160 -13.42 -34.80 -12.95
C ASP A 160 -14.82 -35.12 -12.41
N LEU A 161 -15.01 -35.09 -11.09
CA LEU A 161 -16.31 -35.24 -10.43
C LEU A 161 -17.16 -33.95 -10.45
N GLY A 162 -16.63 -32.83 -10.92
CA GLY A 162 -17.29 -31.52 -10.88
C GLY A 162 -17.40 -30.92 -9.48
N VAL A 163 -16.62 -31.42 -8.52
CA VAL A 163 -16.57 -30.91 -7.14
C VAL A 163 -15.68 -29.66 -7.11
N ARG A 164 -16.19 -28.57 -6.51
CA ARG A 164 -15.43 -27.33 -6.45
C ARG A 164 -14.21 -27.51 -5.55
N THR A 165 -13.03 -27.22 -6.08
CA THR A 165 -11.78 -27.39 -5.33
C THR A 165 -11.15 -26.04 -4.99
N ARG A 166 -10.70 -25.87 -3.75
CA ARG A 166 -9.94 -24.70 -3.29
C ARG A 166 -8.64 -25.14 -2.63
N LEU A 167 -7.56 -24.44 -2.92
CA LEU A 167 -6.25 -24.65 -2.29
C LEU A 167 -5.89 -23.44 -1.43
N ALA A 168 -5.70 -23.66 -0.14
CA ALA A 168 -5.19 -22.64 0.76
C ALA A 168 -3.67 -22.51 0.58
N VAL A 169 -3.21 -21.29 0.27
CA VAL A 169 -1.79 -20.95 0.03
C VAL A 169 -1.16 -20.19 1.20
N ASP A 170 -1.73 -20.32 2.41
CA ASP A 170 -1.29 -19.65 3.64
C ASP A 170 -0.09 -20.33 4.33
N PHE A 171 0.49 -21.36 3.70
CA PHE A 171 1.71 -22.01 4.14
C PHE A 171 2.99 -21.26 3.72
N PHE A 172 2.93 -20.30 2.80
CA PHE A 172 4.05 -19.42 2.50
C PHE A 172 4.24 -18.41 3.66
N PRO A 173 5.44 -18.33 4.29
CA PRO A 173 5.68 -17.45 5.43
C PRO A 173 5.75 -15.99 4.98
N THR A 174 4.61 -15.32 4.87
CA THR A 174 4.55 -13.91 4.49
C THR A 174 4.58 -13.03 5.73
N THR A 175 5.72 -12.37 5.99
CA THR A 175 5.84 -11.40 7.09
C THR A 175 5.40 -9.98 6.67
N ALA A 176 5.48 -9.66 5.37
CA ALA A 176 5.20 -8.32 4.84
C ALA A 176 4.62 -8.30 3.41
N SER A 177 4.58 -9.44 2.72
CA SER A 177 4.01 -9.54 1.36
C SER A 177 2.54 -9.93 1.41
N ARG A 178 1.74 -9.31 0.55
CA ARG A 178 0.41 -9.80 0.22
C ARG A 178 0.53 -10.83 -0.89
N VAL A 179 -0.31 -11.86 -0.84
CA VAL A 179 -0.37 -12.94 -1.83
C VAL A 179 -1.55 -12.66 -2.75
N SER A 180 -1.30 -12.53 -4.04
CA SER A 180 -2.32 -12.38 -5.09
C SER A 180 -2.15 -13.45 -6.16
N LEU A 181 -3.26 -13.82 -6.80
CA LEU A 181 -3.24 -14.61 -8.03
C LEU A 181 -3.30 -13.64 -9.20
N GLU A 182 -2.23 -13.58 -9.99
CA GLU A 182 -2.14 -12.80 -11.22
C GLU A 182 -2.10 -13.75 -12.41
N PHE A 183 -2.55 -13.31 -13.59
CA PHE A 183 -2.52 -14.12 -14.80
C PHE A 183 -1.60 -13.46 -15.82
N LEU A 184 -0.57 -14.19 -16.25
CA LEU A 184 0.21 -13.82 -17.43
C LEU A 184 -0.31 -14.64 -18.61
N GLU A 185 -1.13 -14.00 -19.43
CA GLU A 185 -1.97 -14.65 -20.44
C GLU A 185 -2.86 -15.73 -19.81
N GLN A 186 -2.49 -17.00 -19.93
CA GLN A 186 -3.23 -18.15 -19.39
C GLN A 186 -2.51 -18.82 -18.21
N VAL A 187 -1.32 -18.31 -17.82
CA VAL A 187 -0.54 -18.89 -16.74
C VAL A 187 -0.86 -18.18 -15.43
N PRO A 188 -1.49 -18.86 -14.45
CA PRO A 188 -1.68 -18.31 -13.13
C PRO A 188 -0.32 -18.20 -12.40
N LEU A 189 -0.01 -17.00 -11.91
CA LEU A 189 1.17 -16.68 -11.13
C LEU A 189 0.75 -16.35 -9.70
N LEU A 190 1.40 -16.99 -8.74
CA LEU A 190 1.27 -16.62 -7.33
C LEU A 190 2.24 -15.47 -7.03
N THR A 191 1.74 -14.24 -7.03
CA THR A 191 2.54 -13.04 -6.85
C THR A 191 2.66 -12.68 -5.37
N PHE A 192 3.89 -12.43 -4.93
CA PHE A 192 4.21 -11.91 -3.59
C PHE A 192 4.63 -10.45 -3.71
N SER A 193 3.69 -9.54 -3.50
CA SER A 193 3.95 -8.11 -3.56
C SER A 193 4.10 -7.51 -2.17
N THR A 194 5.12 -6.66 -2.00
CA THR A 194 5.30 -5.84 -0.79
C THR A 194 4.86 -4.40 -0.99
N ALA A 195 4.43 -4.05 -2.20
CA ALA A 195 3.97 -2.71 -2.56
C ALA A 195 2.43 -2.68 -2.60
N PRO A 196 1.79 -1.51 -2.54
CA PRO A 196 0.33 -1.42 -2.52
C PRO A 196 -0.31 -1.96 -3.81
N ASP A 197 -1.14 -2.99 -3.71
CA ASP A 197 -1.80 -3.71 -4.84
C ASP A 197 -2.96 -2.94 -5.50
N HIS A 198 -2.95 -1.61 -5.43
CA HIS A 198 -4.01 -0.77 -6.01
C HIS A 198 -3.49 -0.06 -7.25
N ASP A 199 -3.44 -0.76 -8.38
CA ASP A 199 -2.95 -0.21 -9.64
C ASP A 199 -3.63 1.10 -10.02
N LEU A 200 -4.96 1.17 -9.89
CA LEU A 200 -5.73 2.40 -10.11
C LEU A 200 -5.33 3.51 -9.15
N SER A 201 -5.06 3.19 -7.89
CA SER A 201 -4.62 4.18 -6.90
C SER A 201 -3.21 4.67 -7.18
N LEU A 202 -2.30 3.83 -7.66
CA LEU A 202 -0.95 4.24 -8.05
C LEU A 202 -0.98 5.10 -9.33
N ILE A 203 -1.84 4.78 -10.29
CA ILE A 203 -2.09 5.61 -11.49
C ILE A 203 -2.66 6.96 -11.08
N ALA A 204 -3.68 6.98 -10.23
CA ALA A 204 -4.28 8.22 -9.73
C ALA A 204 -3.28 9.04 -8.90
N LYS A 205 -2.41 8.40 -8.10
CA LYS A 205 -1.31 9.05 -7.40
C LYS A 205 -0.35 9.69 -8.39
N ARG A 206 0.01 8.97 -9.45
CA ARG A 206 0.89 9.50 -10.49
C ARG A 206 0.29 10.73 -11.19
N GLY A 207 -1.01 10.69 -11.50
CA GLY A 207 -1.74 11.83 -12.05
C GLY A 207 -1.76 13.03 -11.10
N ALA A 208 -2.08 12.80 -9.82
CA ALA A 208 -2.07 13.84 -8.79
C ALA A 208 -0.68 14.46 -8.61
N ASP A 209 0.37 13.65 -8.51
CA ASP A 209 1.76 14.11 -8.41
C ASP A 209 2.14 15.01 -9.59
N PHE A 210 1.77 14.62 -10.81
CA PHE A 210 2.03 15.40 -12.02
C PHE A 210 1.30 16.75 -11.98
N ILE A 211 -0.01 16.75 -11.71
CA ILE A 211 -0.83 17.97 -11.69
C ILE A 211 -0.31 18.94 -10.62
N ILE A 212 -0.02 18.45 -9.42
CA ILE A 212 0.52 19.25 -8.31
C ILE A 212 1.88 19.81 -8.70
N ALA A 213 2.82 18.96 -9.14
CA ALA A 213 4.17 19.41 -9.47
C ALA A 213 4.20 20.39 -10.63
N PHE A 214 3.44 20.12 -11.70
CA PHE A 214 3.36 20.99 -12.87
C PHE A 214 2.74 22.34 -12.51
N SER A 215 1.61 22.34 -11.81
CA SER A 215 0.95 23.58 -11.37
C SER A 215 1.87 24.40 -10.45
N SER A 216 2.53 23.75 -9.49
CA SER A 216 3.51 24.41 -8.61
C SER A 216 4.67 25.01 -9.39
N LEU A 217 5.22 24.32 -10.40
CA LEU A 217 6.28 24.88 -11.25
C LEU A 217 5.82 26.12 -12.02
N VAL A 218 4.60 26.12 -12.57
CA VAL A 218 4.05 27.27 -13.28
C VAL A 218 3.87 28.46 -12.33
N PHE A 219 3.18 28.27 -11.20
CA PHE A 219 2.90 29.34 -10.25
C PHE A 219 4.14 29.85 -9.52
N LEU A 220 5.11 28.97 -9.21
CA LEU A 220 6.34 29.36 -8.54
C LEU A 220 7.44 29.78 -9.52
N SER A 221 7.22 29.73 -10.84
CA SER A 221 8.24 30.10 -11.84
C SER A 221 8.85 31.50 -11.61
N PRO A 222 8.10 32.56 -11.21
CA PRO A 222 8.73 33.85 -10.94
C PRO A 222 9.67 33.79 -9.74
N VAL A 223 9.27 33.07 -8.68
CA VAL A 223 10.08 32.87 -7.48
C VAL A 223 11.33 32.05 -7.80
N LEU A 224 11.19 30.97 -8.58
CA LEU A 224 12.32 30.14 -9.02
C LEU A 224 13.35 30.95 -9.82
N LEU A 225 12.89 31.85 -10.70
CA LEU A 225 13.77 32.75 -11.46
C LEU A 225 14.50 33.75 -10.55
N LEU A 226 13.81 34.33 -9.57
CA LEU A 226 14.44 35.24 -8.59
C LEU A 226 15.49 34.52 -7.75
N LEU A 227 15.19 33.31 -7.25
CA LEU A 227 16.15 32.50 -6.49
C LEU A 227 17.35 32.10 -7.37
N ALA A 228 17.11 31.72 -8.63
CA ALA A 228 18.15 31.43 -9.60
C ALA A 228 19.10 32.62 -9.84
N ALA A 229 18.53 33.81 -10.01
CA ALA A 229 19.30 35.05 -10.16
C ALA A 229 20.11 35.36 -8.89
N ALA A 230 19.50 35.26 -7.72
CA ALA A 230 20.18 35.47 -6.44
C ALA A 230 21.36 34.52 -6.23
N ILE A 231 21.24 33.24 -6.58
CA ILE A 231 22.36 32.27 -6.53
C ILE A 231 23.48 32.70 -7.46
N LYS A 232 23.14 33.14 -8.67
CA LYS A 232 24.11 33.55 -9.69
C LYS A 232 24.88 34.81 -9.29
N PHE A 233 24.23 35.76 -8.61
CA PHE A 233 24.88 36.98 -8.13
C PHE A 233 25.64 36.81 -6.82
N THR A 234 25.26 35.86 -5.97
CA THR A 234 25.90 35.66 -4.65
C THR A 234 27.06 34.67 -4.66
N SER A 235 27.21 33.85 -5.70
CA SER A 235 28.30 32.86 -5.78
C SER A 235 28.67 32.48 -7.22
N PRO A 236 29.96 32.34 -7.56
CA PRO A 236 30.39 31.94 -8.91
C PRO A 236 30.03 30.48 -9.21
N GLY A 237 29.68 30.16 -10.46
CA GLY A 237 29.39 28.81 -10.98
C GLY A 237 27.91 28.56 -11.37
N PRO A 238 27.44 27.29 -11.43
CA PRO A 238 26.10 26.93 -11.92
C PRO A 238 24.98 27.18 -10.89
N ILE A 239 23.76 27.47 -11.39
CA ILE A 239 22.57 27.71 -10.55
C ILE A 239 22.06 26.40 -9.93
N PHE A 240 21.98 25.36 -10.74
CA PHE A 240 21.49 24.05 -10.34
C PHE A 240 22.66 23.14 -10.00
N TYR A 241 22.49 22.38 -8.93
CA TYR A 241 23.36 21.26 -8.59
C TYR A 241 22.60 19.96 -8.91
N ARG A 242 23.29 19.04 -9.58
CA ARG A 242 22.74 17.73 -9.98
C ARG A 242 23.47 16.63 -9.22
N GLN A 243 22.71 15.69 -8.67
CA GLN A 243 23.27 14.58 -7.91
C GLN A 243 22.63 13.26 -8.33
N THR A 244 23.43 12.24 -8.58
CA THR A 244 22.91 10.91 -8.87
C THR A 244 22.29 10.31 -7.61
N ARG A 245 21.02 9.91 -7.72
CA ARG A 245 20.24 9.26 -6.66
C ARG A 245 19.65 7.96 -7.17
N CYS A 246 19.28 7.09 -6.24
CA CYS A 246 18.50 5.88 -6.54
C CYS A 246 17.01 6.18 -6.42
N GLY A 247 16.24 5.78 -7.43
CA GLY A 247 14.78 5.85 -7.47
C GLY A 247 14.15 4.47 -7.38
N LEU A 248 13.01 4.31 -8.06
CA LEU A 248 12.24 3.07 -8.10
C LEU A 248 13.11 1.90 -8.58
N TYR A 249 13.09 0.81 -7.81
CA TYR A 249 13.92 -0.40 -7.94
C TYR A 249 15.43 -0.10 -8.03
N GLY A 250 15.88 0.99 -7.43
CA GLY A 250 17.30 1.39 -7.42
C GLY A 250 17.78 2.03 -8.73
N ARG A 251 16.89 2.25 -9.71
CA ARG A 251 17.24 2.93 -10.97
C ARG A 251 17.84 4.30 -10.68
N ARG A 252 18.97 4.61 -11.31
CA ARG A 252 19.68 5.88 -11.07
C ARG A 252 19.02 7.01 -11.84
N PHE A 253 18.88 8.18 -11.21
CA PHE A 253 18.43 9.40 -11.87
C PHE A 253 19.18 10.63 -11.34
N GLY A 254 19.15 11.71 -12.10
CA GLY A 254 19.78 12.98 -11.72
C GLY A 254 18.81 13.87 -10.94
N LEU A 255 18.92 13.88 -9.62
CA LEU A 255 18.14 14.79 -8.77
C LEU A 255 18.65 16.22 -8.94
N ILE A 256 17.73 17.16 -9.17
CA ILE A 256 18.04 18.57 -9.40
C ILE A 256 17.64 19.38 -8.17
N LYS A 257 18.55 20.22 -7.68
CA LYS A 257 18.27 21.22 -6.64
C LYS A 257 18.99 22.52 -6.92
N PHE A 258 18.60 23.59 -6.25
CA PHE A 258 19.40 24.80 -6.27
C PHE A 258 20.74 24.56 -5.58
N ARG A 259 21.79 25.19 -6.10
CA ARG A 259 23.11 25.11 -5.49
C ARG A 259 23.14 25.95 -4.22
N THR A 260 23.40 25.28 -3.10
CA THR A 260 23.56 25.94 -1.79
C THR A 260 25.01 25.94 -1.29
N MET A 261 25.91 25.24 -1.99
CA MET A 261 27.31 25.07 -1.61
C MET A 261 28.23 25.75 -2.61
N ILE A 262 29.46 26.04 -2.19
CA ILE A 262 30.52 26.50 -3.09
C ILE A 262 30.75 25.48 -4.21
N ASP A 263 31.23 25.95 -5.35
CA ASP A 263 31.60 25.07 -6.45
C ASP A 263 32.77 24.16 -6.04
N GLY A 264 32.73 22.88 -6.43
CA GLY A 264 33.71 21.88 -5.96
C GLY A 264 33.56 21.45 -4.48
N ALA A 265 32.41 21.70 -3.83
CA ALA A 265 32.20 21.29 -2.44
C ALA A 265 32.31 19.77 -2.18
N GLU A 266 32.08 18.93 -3.20
CA GLU A 266 32.24 17.47 -3.08
C GLU A 266 33.70 17.08 -2.86
N ASP A 267 34.64 17.76 -3.50
CA ASP A 267 36.07 17.48 -3.37
C ASP A 267 36.59 17.79 -1.96
N LYS A 268 35.87 18.60 -1.19
CA LYS A 268 36.19 18.91 0.22
C LYS A 268 35.46 18.02 1.22
N LEU A 269 34.65 17.05 0.76
CA LEU A 269 33.87 16.20 1.66
C LEU A 269 34.76 15.30 2.53
N TRP A 270 35.88 14.81 1.99
CA TRP A 270 36.80 13.93 2.73
C TRP A 270 37.44 14.65 3.93
N GLU A 271 37.75 15.94 3.79
CA GLU A 271 38.36 16.77 4.84
C GLU A 271 37.45 16.88 6.07
N ILE A 272 36.14 16.93 5.87
CA ILE A 272 35.16 17.15 6.94
C ILE A 272 34.35 15.89 7.31
N ARG A 273 34.63 14.74 6.69
CA ARG A 273 33.86 13.50 6.91
C ARG A 273 33.89 13.05 8.37
N HIS A 274 34.97 13.34 9.08
CA HIS A 274 35.15 13.06 10.50
C HIS A 274 34.22 13.89 11.42
N LEU A 275 33.60 14.96 10.90
CA LEU A 275 32.68 15.83 11.61
C LEU A 275 31.20 15.43 11.41
N ASN A 276 30.94 14.21 10.96
CA ASN A 276 29.58 13.73 10.73
C ASN A 276 28.80 13.65 12.06
N GLU A 277 27.63 14.28 12.12
CA GLU A 277 26.74 14.29 13.30
C GLU A 277 25.66 13.21 13.24
N MET A 278 25.61 12.40 12.17
CA MET A 278 24.57 11.39 11.96
C MET A 278 25.15 9.99 11.82
N ASP A 279 24.51 9.02 12.46
CA ASP A 279 24.88 7.61 12.35
C ASP A 279 24.51 7.01 10.99
N GLY A 280 25.18 5.91 10.63
CA GLY A 280 24.95 5.20 9.37
C GLY A 280 25.66 5.81 8.17
N PRO A 281 25.26 5.46 6.93
CA PRO A 281 25.99 5.85 5.72
C PRO A 281 25.70 7.30 5.26
N VAL A 282 24.90 8.05 6.01
CA VAL A 282 24.45 9.39 5.65
C VAL A 282 25.37 10.43 6.30
N PHE A 283 25.86 11.39 5.51
CA PHE A 283 26.62 12.52 6.04
C PHE A 283 25.71 13.71 6.33
N LYS A 284 25.81 14.26 7.55
CA LYS A 284 25.09 15.46 7.98
C LYS A 284 25.92 16.24 8.99
N MET A 285 26.00 17.54 8.81
CA MET A 285 26.74 18.46 9.67
C MET A 285 25.97 19.77 9.77
N ARG A 286 25.79 20.31 10.98
CA ARG A 286 24.97 21.52 11.19
C ARG A 286 25.64 22.78 10.65
N ASN A 287 26.94 22.93 10.87
CA ASN A 287 27.70 24.09 10.42
C ASN A 287 28.67 23.70 9.30
N ASP A 288 28.12 23.22 8.18
CA ASP A 288 28.93 22.81 7.03
C ASP A 288 29.61 24.04 6.39
N PRO A 289 30.96 24.14 6.43
CA PRO A 289 31.69 25.32 5.96
C PRO A 289 31.61 25.51 4.45
N ARG A 290 31.13 24.50 3.71
CA ARG A 290 30.99 24.54 2.25
C ARG A 290 29.70 25.25 1.81
N VAL A 291 28.80 25.57 2.73
CA VAL A 291 27.50 26.19 2.43
C VAL A 291 27.65 27.71 2.30
N THR A 292 27.17 28.29 1.21
CA THR A 292 27.21 29.74 1.00
C THR A 292 26.26 30.46 1.96
N PRO A 293 26.46 31.76 2.27
CA PRO A 293 25.55 32.51 3.14
C PRO A 293 24.10 32.49 2.63
N PHE A 294 23.88 32.69 1.33
CA PHE A 294 22.56 32.57 0.72
C PHE A 294 22.07 31.11 0.68
N GLY A 295 22.97 30.14 0.48
CA GLY A 295 22.66 28.73 0.55
C GLY A 295 22.13 28.28 1.91
N ARG A 296 22.59 28.87 3.01
CA ARG A 296 22.05 28.63 4.36
C ARG A 296 20.58 29.05 4.46
N PHE A 297 20.22 30.20 3.88
CA PHE A 297 18.83 30.64 3.80
C PHE A 297 17.97 29.67 2.98
N LEU A 298 18.45 29.24 1.81
CA LEU A 298 17.72 28.28 0.96
C LEU A 298 17.45 26.95 1.68
N ARG A 299 18.45 26.38 2.36
CA ARG A 299 18.29 25.13 3.12
C ARG A 299 17.32 25.27 4.29
N LYS A 300 17.42 26.37 5.05
CA LYS A 300 16.54 26.63 6.20
C LYS A 300 15.07 26.74 5.78
N SER A 301 14.83 27.34 4.62
CA SER A 301 13.49 27.51 4.04
C SER A 301 13.06 26.36 3.12
N SER A 302 13.92 25.34 2.93
CA SER A 302 13.72 24.23 1.97
C SER A 302 13.45 24.69 0.53
N LEU A 303 13.78 25.95 0.20
CA LEU A 303 13.58 26.49 -1.14
C LEU A 303 14.57 25.89 -2.14
N ASP A 304 15.68 25.32 -1.66
CA ASP A 304 16.64 24.64 -2.52
C ASP A 304 16.09 23.39 -3.20
N GLU A 305 15.07 22.76 -2.63
CA GLU A 305 14.47 21.53 -3.13
C GLU A 305 13.36 21.76 -4.17
N LEU A 306 12.88 22.99 -4.37
CA LEU A 306 11.81 23.29 -5.34
C LEU A 306 12.10 22.80 -6.78
N PRO A 307 13.35 22.84 -7.31
CA PRO A 307 13.65 22.28 -8.62
C PRO A 307 13.37 20.77 -8.76
N GLN A 308 13.25 20.02 -7.64
CA GLN A 308 12.90 18.60 -7.65
C GLN A 308 11.47 18.35 -8.16
N LEU A 309 10.60 19.37 -8.17
CA LEU A 309 9.28 19.27 -8.81
C LEU A 309 9.41 18.87 -10.29
N TRP A 310 10.51 19.24 -10.95
CA TRP A 310 10.79 18.79 -12.32
C TRP A 310 11.05 17.27 -12.40
N ASN A 311 11.73 16.69 -11.41
CA ASN A 311 11.93 15.24 -11.31
C ASN A 311 10.58 14.52 -11.07
N VAL A 312 9.64 15.16 -10.35
CA VAL A 312 8.27 14.65 -10.20
C VAL A 312 7.51 14.69 -11.53
N VAL A 313 7.58 15.79 -12.28
CA VAL A 313 6.96 15.89 -13.61
C VAL A 313 7.51 14.81 -14.56
N LYS A 314 8.83 14.59 -14.58
CA LYS A 314 9.48 13.51 -15.35
C LYS A 314 9.10 12.09 -14.90
N GLY A 315 8.59 11.94 -13.68
CA GLY A 315 8.21 10.65 -13.11
C GLY A 315 9.33 9.87 -12.47
N GLU A 316 10.47 10.50 -12.23
CA GLU A 316 11.61 9.95 -11.46
C GLU A 316 11.31 9.97 -9.95
N MET A 317 10.52 10.96 -9.50
CA MET A 317 10.10 11.16 -8.11
C MET A 317 8.57 11.26 -8.00
N SER A 318 8.10 11.26 -6.75
CA SER A 318 6.72 11.52 -6.30
C SER A 318 6.71 12.77 -5.40
N ILE A 319 5.55 13.39 -5.15
CA ILE A 319 5.46 14.47 -4.15
C ILE A 319 5.76 13.91 -2.76
N VAL A 320 5.10 12.80 -2.41
CA VAL A 320 5.27 12.07 -1.15
C VAL A 320 5.86 10.69 -1.40
N GLY A 321 6.90 10.33 -0.64
CA GLY A 321 7.57 9.03 -0.70
C GLY A 321 8.90 9.05 0.06
N PRO A 322 9.58 7.91 0.28
CA PRO A 322 10.86 7.86 0.99
C PRO A 322 11.92 8.78 0.38
N ARG A 323 12.88 9.27 1.18
CA ARG A 323 13.98 10.10 0.65
C ARG A 323 14.80 9.36 -0.41
N ALA A 324 15.08 9.99 -1.55
CA ALA A 324 15.98 9.44 -2.57
C ALA A 324 17.42 9.25 -2.03
N PRO A 325 17.92 8.00 -1.87
CA PRO A 325 19.25 7.79 -1.31
C PRO A 325 20.39 7.97 -2.31
N LEU A 326 21.61 8.16 -1.80
CA LEU A 326 22.82 8.04 -2.60
C LEU A 326 23.02 6.59 -3.04
N PRO A 327 23.58 6.33 -4.23
CA PRO A 327 24.04 5.00 -4.61
C PRO A 327 25.02 4.41 -3.60
N GLU A 328 25.87 5.24 -2.99
CA GLU A 328 26.80 4.87 -1.90
C GLU A 328 26.05 4.40 -0.65
N GLU A 329 24.99 5.10 -0.23
CA GLU A 329 24.17 4.74 0.95
C GLU A 329 23.53 3.36 0.76
N VAL A 330 23.00 3.08 -0.45
CA VAL A 330 22.31 1.83 -0.78
C VAL A 330 23.21 0.59 -0.65
N LYS A 331 24.52 0.74 -0.82
CA LYS A 331 25.48 -0.38 -0.67
C LYS A 331 25.50 -0.91 0.77
N TYR A 332 25.22 -0.07 1.77
CA TYR A 332 25.26 -0.42 3.19
C TYR A 332 23.89 -0.80 3.77
N TYR A 333 22.83 -0.81 2.95
CA TYR A 333 21.49 -1.15 3.42
C TYR A 333 21.37 -2.64 3.70
N ALA A 334 20.79 -2.96 4.86
CA ALA A 334 20.33 -4.31 5.16
C ALA A 334 19.24 -4.72 4.15
N THR A 335 19.10 -6.03 3.90
CA THR A 335 18.14 -6.57 2.91
C THR A 335 16.73 -6.02 3.10
N LYS A 336 16.24 -5.94 4.35
CA LYS A 336 14.92 -5.37 4.67
C LYS A 336 14.81 -3.88 4.30
N GLN A 337 15.86 -3.10 4.52
CA GLN A 337 15.87 -1.66 4.22
C GLN A 337 15.78 -1.37 2.72
N ARG A 338 16.28 -2.30 1.87
CA ARG A 338 16.18 -2.14 0.40
C ARG A 338 14.74 -2.12 -0.10
N ARG A 339 13.76 -2.61 0.67
CA ARG A 339 12.32 -2.48 0.35
C ARG A 339 11.90 -1.02 0.13
N ARG A 340 12.59 -0.04 0.72
CA ARG A 340 12.31 1.39 0.47
C ARG A 340 12.47 1.82 -0.99
N LEU A 341 13.23 1.05 -1.78
CA LEU A 341 13.39 1.27 -3.21
C LEU A 341 12.24 0.68 -4.05
N SER A 342 11.26 -0.01 -3.44
CA SER A 342 10.09 -0.55 -4.15
C SER A 342 9.03 0.51 -4.51
N VAL A 343 9.21 1.75 -4.06
CA VAL A 343 8.35 2.89 -4.38
C VAL A 343 9.19 4.06 -4.91
N LYS A 344 8.55 5.00 -5.60
CA LYS A 344 9.24 6.23 -6.04
C LYS A 344 9.62 7.07 -4.83
N PRO A 345 10.84 7.65 -4.81
CA PRO A 345 11.21 8.56 -3.74
C PRO A 345 10.39 9.85 -3.80
N GLY A 346 10.18 10.47 -2.64
CA GLY A 346 9.40 11.69 -2.46
C GLY A 346 10.25 12.95 -2.34
N ILE A 347 9.65 14.11 -2.64
CA ILE A 347 10.15 15.41 -2.17
C ILE A 347 9.98 15.50 -0.65
N THR A 348 8.80 15.13 -0.15
CA THR A 348 8.52 15.00 1.29
C THR A 348 8.29 13.54 1.70
N CYS A 349 8.52 13.22 2.98
CA CYS A 349 8.37 11.87 3.53
C CYS A 349 7.92 11.88 5.00
N LEU A 350 7.56 10.70 5.52
CA LEU A 350 6.95 10.54 6.84
C LEU A 350 7.87 11.01 7.99
N TRP A 351 9.16 10.69 7.95
CA TRP A 351 10.10 11.11 9.00
C TRP A 351 10.44 12.62 8.89
N GLN A 352 10.43 13.19 7.68
CA GLN A 352 10.63 14.63 7.47
C GLN A 352 9.52 15.48 8.09
N VAL A 353 8.32 14.93 8.30
CA VAL A 353 7.23 15.65 8.98
C VAL A 353 7.06 15.27 10.45
N SER A 354 7.74 14.21 10.91
CA SER A 354 7.61 13.70 12.28
C SER A 354 8.73 14.12 13.22
N GLY A 355 9.90 14.52 12.69
CA GLY A 355 11.03 14.98 13.52
C GLY A 355 12.27 15.46 12.75
N ARG A 356 12.38 15.17 11.45
CA ARG A 356 13.52 15.54 10.60
C ARG A 356 14.87 15.09 11.19
N SER A 357 15.66 16.05 11.67
CA SER A 357 17.07 15.87 12.03
C SER A 357 17.29 15.21 13.38
N ASP A 358 16.24 15.10 14.20
CA ASP A 358 16.32 14.54 15.55
C ASP A 358 15.96 13.04 15.58
N ILE A 359 15.72 12.43 14.40
CA ILE A 359 15.43 11.00 14.23
C ILE A 359 16.73 10.28 13.83
N ASP A 360 17.08 9.22 14.55
CA ASP A 360 18.23 8.37 14.24
C ASP A 360 18.00 7.58 12.94
N PHE A 361 19.10 7.07 12.36
CA PHE A 361 19.03 6.39 11.06
C PHE A 361 18.17 5.11 11.10
N HIS A 362 18.18 4.35 12.21
CA HIS A 362 17.39 3.13 12.31
C HIS A 362 15.90 3.45 12.32
N ARG A 363 15.48 4.39 13.17
CA ARG A 363 14.08 4.83 13.23
C ARG A 363 13.62 5.47 11.93
N TRP A 364 14.47 6.24 11.25
CA TRP A 364 14.18 6.73 9.91
C TRP A 364 13.85 5.56 8.97
N MET A 365 14.72 4.56 8.88
CA MET A 365 14.47 3.40 8.00
C MET A 365 13.16 2.68 8.34
N GLU A 366 12.82 2.53 9.62
CA GLU A 366 11.52 1.98 10.04
C GLU A 366 10.34 2.82 9.53
N MET A 367 10.40 4.15 9.66
CA MET A 367 9.33 5.04 9.21
C MET A 367 9.16 5.03 7.68
N ASP A 368 10.25 4.88 6.93
CA ASP A 368 10.16 4.70 5.48
C ASP A 368 9.45 3.39 5.10
N LEU A 369 9.66 2.31 5.87
CA LEU A 369 8.96 1.04 5.66
C LEU A 369 7.50 1.11 6.13
N GLU A 370 7.23 1.76 7.27
CA GLU A 370 5.87 2.00 7.79
C GLU A 370 5.02 2.76 6.78
N TYR A 371 5.60 3.77 6.12
CA TYR A 371 4.94 4.49 5.03
C TYR A 371 4.54 3.57 3.87
N ILE A 372 5.41 2.65 3.47
CA ILE A 372 5.15 1.72 2.35
C ILE A 372 4.09 0.70 2.75
N ASP A 373 4.21 0.12 3.94
CA ASP A 373 3.31 -0.92 4.45
C ASP A 373 1.87 -0.38 4.66
N ASN A 374 1.74 0.91 5.00
CA ASN A 374 0.45 1.56 5.28
C ASN A 374 0.08 2.63 4.24
N TRP A 375 0.67 2.58 3.05
CA TRP A 375 0.44 3.62 2.05
C TRP A 375 -1.05 3.75 1.71
N SER A 376 -1.51 4.99 1.71
CA SER A 376 -2.83 5.37 1.22
C SER A 376 -2.79 6.82 0.74
N PHE A 377 -3.73 7.19 -0.13
CA PHE A 377 -3.92 8.59 -0.53
C PHE A 377 -4.12 9.52 0.66
N TRP A 378 -4.82 9.05 1.69
CA TRP A 378 -5.08 9.83 2.89
C TRP A 378 -3.80 10.09 3.67
N LEU A 379 -2.92 9.10 3.79
CA LEU A 379 -1.60 9.27 4.40
C LEU A 379 -0.74 10.27 3.62
N ASP A 380 -0.73 10.21 2.28
CA ASP A 380 -0.04 11.19 1.44
C ASP A 380 -0.56 12.62 1.71
N LEU A 381 -1.89 12.80 1.78
CA LEU A 381 -2.48 14.10 2.09
C LEU A 381 -2.09 14.61 3.47
N ILE A 382 -2.10 13.75 4.49
CA ILE A 382 -1.65 14.09 5.85
C ILE A 382 -0.18 14.54 5.82
N ILE A 383 0.69 13.81 5.11
CA ILE A 383 2.11 14.16 5.02
C ILE A 383 2.28 15.51 4.29
N MET A 384 1.56 15.75 3.19
CA MET A 384 1.60 17.04 2.49
C MET A 384 1.16 18.19 3.40
N LEU A 385 0.05 18.05 4.12
CA LEU A 385 -0.45 19.08 5.04
C LEU A 385 0.52 19.34 6.20
N LYS A 386 1.15 18.29 6.75
CA LYS A 386 2.19 18.43 7.79
C LYS A 386 3.49 19.03 7.25
N THR A 387 3.75 18.95 5.95
CA THR A 387 4.95 19.52 5.33
C THR A 387 4.92 21.05 5.35
N ILE A 388 3.75 21.66 5.14
CA ILE A 388 3.59 23.13 5.12
C ILE A 388 4.14 23.79 6.40
N PRO A 389 3.65 23.49 7.62
CA PRO A 389 4.17 24.10 8.84
C PRO A 389 5.63 23.69 9.11
N ALA A 390 6.07 22.49 8.71
CA ALA A 390 7.46 22.07 8.89
C ALA A 390 8.44 22.92 8.06
N VAL A 391 8.04 23.37 6.87
CA VAL A 391 8.82 24.30 6.04
C VAL A 391 8.81 25.71 6.65
N PHE A 392 7.64 26.24 7.04
CA PHE A 392 7.55 27.60 7.59
C PHE A 392 8.21 27.78 8.95
N THR A 393 8.15 26.77 9.83
CA THR A 393 8.76 26.85 11.17
C THR A 393 10.27 26.63 11.16
N GLY A 394 10.83 26.11 10.06
CA GLY A 394 12.24 25.70 9.98
C GLY A 394 12.65 24.66 11.02
N ARG A 395 11.68 24.01 11.70
CA ARG A 395 11.94 23.09 12.81
C ARG A 395 12.73 21.90 12.29
N GLY A 396 13.94 21.70 12.80
CA GLY A 396 14.85 20.65 12.37
C GLY A 396 15.56 20.88 11.02
N ALA A 397 15.43 22.05 10.38
CA ALA A 397 16.28 22.43 9.24
C ALA A 397 17.66 22.85 9.77
N ARG A 398 18.67 21.98 9.61
CA ARG A 398 20.07 22.25 9.97
C ARG A 398 20.88 22.48 8.71
#